data_AF-A0A2V9TQN1-F1
#
_entry.id   AF-A0A2V9TQN1-F1
#
_cell.length_a   1.000
_cell.length_b   1.000
_cell.length_c   1.000
_cell.angle_alpha   90.00
_cell.angle_beta   90.00
_cell.angle_gamma   90.00
#
_symmetry.space_group_name_H-M   'P 1'
#
loop_
_entity.id
_entity.type
_entity.pdbx_description
1 polymer ?
#
loop_
_entity_poly.entity_id
_entity_poly.type
_entity_poly.pdbx_seq_one_letter_code
_entity_poly.pdbx_strand_id
1 'polypeptide(L)'
;MIRHSLALVILAFATTFSHAQPSLPSSFQAKTVHSPEGADIFVRWGGTGAVVVLIHGYAENSDSWAPLVADLMKDHTVVVPDLRGIGKSSKPTGGYDKKTEAKDIRAVVTALGFDRTSVVAHDIGNMVAYAYAAMYPDKVDRWVVMDAPIPGIEPWNTILLNPGVWHFNFHGPDAERLVAGRERI
;
A
#
# COMPACT_ATOMS: atom_id res chain seq x y z
N MET A 1 -45.51 -52.48 -12.69
CA MET A 1 -44.65 -51.42 -13.27
C MET A 1 -43.98 -50.69 -12.12
N ILE A 2 -42.73 -51.05 -11.82
CA ILE A 2 -41.93 -50.45 -10.74
C ILE A 2 -40.94 -49.50 -11.41
N ARG A 3 -41.02 -48.20 -11.10
CA ARG A 3 -40.03 -47.20 -11.52
C ARG A 3 -39.21 -46.79 -10.30
N HIS A 4 -37.94 -47.20 -10.28
CA HIS A 4 -36.95 -46.72 -9.32
C HIS A 4 -36.35 -45.42 -9.84
N SER A 5 -36.45 -44.35 -9.07
CA SER A 5 -35.73 -43.09 -9.31
C SER A 5 -34.55 -43.02 -8.34
N LEU A 6 -33.33 -43.14 -8.86
CA LEU A 6 -32.10 -42.86 -8.10
C LEU A 6 -31.93 -41.33 -7.98
N ALA A 7 -31.84 -40.82 -6.75
CA ALA A 7 -31.38 -39.47 -6.48
C ALA A 7 -29.86 -39.50 -6.26
N LEU A 8 -29.11 -38.83 -7.14
CA LEU A 8 -27.67 -38.66 -7.01
C LEU A 8 -27.40 -37.45 -6.11
N VAL A 9 -26.92 -37.69 -4.89
CA VAL A 9 -26.46 -36.62 -3.99
C VAL A 9 -25.01 -36.32 -4.32
N ILE A 10 -24.75 -35.16 -4.95
CA ILE A 10 -23.40 -34.65 -5.16
C ILE A 10 -23.01 -33.87 -3.89
N LEU A 11 -22.19 -34.46 -3.03
CA LEU A 11 -21.51 -33.74 -1.96
C LEU A 11 -20.37 -32.92 -2.59
N ALA A 12 -20.58 -31.62 -2.73
CA ALA A 12 -19.50 -30.69 -3.07
C ALA A 12 -18.61 -30.50 -1.83
N PHE A 13 -17.41 -31.08 -1.84
CA PHE A 13 -16.36 -30.74 -0.88
C PHE A 13 -15.84 -29.34 -1.22
N ALA A 14 -16.30 -28.32 -0.51
CA ALA A 14 -15.66 -27.01 -0.51
C ALA A 14 -14.34 -27.13 0.27
N THR A 15 -13.23 -27.26 -0.45
CA THR A 15 -11.90 -27.12 0.15
C THR A 15 -11.73 -25.66 0.58
N THR A 16 -11.88 -25.38 1.87
CA THR A 16 -11.50 -24.09 2.45
C THR A 16 -9.97 -24.01 2.41
N PHE A 17 -9.42 -23.32 1.41
CA PHE A 17 -8.03 -22.88 1.47
C PHE A 17 -7.92 -21.79 2.53
N SER A 18 -7.56 -22.18 3.75
CA SER A 18 -7.05 -21.23 4.74
C SER A 18 -5.62 -20.87 4.32
N HIS A 19 -5.49 -19.93 3.37
CA HIS A 19 -4.22 -19.23 3.21
C HIS A 19 -4.13 -18.26 4.38
N ALA A 20 -3.39 -18.66 5.42
CA ALA A 20 -2.90 -17.69 6.39
C ALA A 20 -2.18 -16.61 5.58
N GLN A 21 -2.67 -15.36 5.63
CA GLN A 21 -1.96 -14.28 4.97
C GLN A 21 -0.54 -14.25 5.55
N PRO A 22 0.50 -14.22 4.71
CA PRO A 22 1.86 -14.06 5.19
C PRO A 22 1.92 -12.88 6.14
N SER A 23 2.55 -13.05 7.30
CA SER A 23 2.93 -11.91 8.14
C SER A 23 4.30 -11.41 7.70
N LEU A 24 4.61 -10.15 7.97
CA LEU A 24 5.98 -9.66 7.78
C LEU A 24 6.98 -10.52 8.59
N PRO A 25 8.18 -10.81 8.06
CA PRO A 25 9.16 -11.63 8.76
C PRO A 25 9.55 -11.05 10.11
N SER A 26 9.73 -11.91 11.12
CA SER A 26 10.13 -11.50 12.47
C SER A 26 11.51 -10.81 12.53
N SER A 27 12.33 -10.99 11.49
CA SER A 27 13.62 -10.32 11.33
C SER A 27 13.51 -8.85 10.91
N PHE A 28 12.31 -8.35 10.60
CA PHE A 28 12.11 -6.94 10.32
C PHE A 28 12.38 -6.08 11.56
N GLN A 29 13.18 -5.05 11.34
CA GLN A 29 13.35 -3.96 12.28
C GLN A 29 12.24 -2.94 12.07
N ALA A 30 11.93 -2.17 13.11
CA ALA A 30 10.92 -1.13 13.07
C ALA A 30 11.42 0.13 13.76
N LYS A 31 11.10 1.29 13.21
CA LYS A 31 11.32 2.58 13.87
C LYS A 31 10.37 3.64 13.35
N THR A 32 10.32 4.75 14.06
CA THR A 32 9.67 5.98 13.61
C THR A 32 10.72 6.96 13.13
N VAL A 33 10.51 7.55 11.96
CA VAL A 33 11.35 8.59 11.37
C VAL A 33 10.59 9.91 11.44
N HIS A 34 11.21 10.92 12.07
CA HIS A 34 10.69 12.28 12.06
C HIS A 34 10.98 12.92 10.70
N SER A 35 9.92 13.13 9.92
CA SER A 35 10.01 13.78 8.61
C SER A 35 10.24 15.29 8.78
N PRO A 36 11.05 15.93 7.91
CA PRO A 36 11.16 17.39 7.86
C PRO A 36 9.82 18.07 7.52
N GLU A 37 8.86 17.33 6.98
CA GLU A 37 7.52 17.82 6.67
C GLU A 37 6.52 17.67 7.84
N GLY A 38 7.02 17.43 9.06
CA GLY A 38 6.25 17.47 10.30
C GLY A 38 5.41 16.21 10.60
N ALA A 39 5.65 15.11 9.88
CA ALA A 39 5.02 13.81 10.15
C ALA A 39 6.01 12.83 10.81
N ASP A 40 5.47 11.93 11.63
CA ASP A 40 6.21 10.81 12.21
C ASP A 40 5.87 9.57 11.38
N ILE A 41 6.86 9.05 10.66
CA ILE A 41 6.67 7.97 9.71
C ILE A 41 7.15 6.67 10.32
N PHE A 42 6.22 5.77 10.60
CA PHE A 42 6.54 4.42 11.01
C PHE A 42 7.04 3.63 9.79
N VAL A 43 8.16 2.94 9.95
CA VAL A 43 8.75 2.11 8.90
C VAL A 43 9.22 0.80 9.47
N ARG A 44 9.04 -0.26 8.69
CA ARG A 44 9.69 -1.56 8.91
C ARG A 44 10.64 -1.88 7.77
N TRP A 45 11.75 -2.54 8.07
CA TRP A 45 12.71 -2.93 7.03
C TRP A 45 13.54 -4.14 7.43
N GLY A 46 14.12 -4.81 6.43
CA GLY A 46 15.06 -5.92 6.64
C GLY A 46 15.52 -6.55 5.33
N GLY A 47 16.39 -7.54 5.43
CA GLY A 47 17.01 -8.19 4.28
C GLY A 47 18.39 -7.61 3.97
N THR A 48 18.96 -8.01 2.84
CA THR A 48 20.29 -7.58 2.39
C THR A 48 20.31 -7.45 0.87
N GLY A 49 21.19 -6.62 0.33
CA GLY A 49 21.29 -6.39 -1.12
C GLY A 49 20.61 -5.09 -1.54
N ALA A 50 20.19 -5.01 -2.81
CA ALA A 50 19.62 -3.80 -3.39
C ALA A 50 18.37 -3.35 -2.63
N VAL A 51 18.19 -2.03 -2.49
CA VAL A 51 17.10 -1.47 -1.67
C VAL A 51 15.84 -1.31 -2.51
N VAL A 52 14.73 -1.81 -1.99
CA VAL A 52 13.39 -1.62 -2.57
C VAL A 52 12.44 -1.03 -1.53
N VAL A 53 11.76 0.05 -1.89
CA VAL A 53 10.72 0.68 -1.07
C VAL A 53 9.36 0.25 -1.61
N LEU A 54 8.50 -0.29 -0.74
CA LEU A 54 7.14 -0.69 -1.08
C LEU A 54 6.15 0.31 -0.46
N ILE A 55 5.44 1.05 -1.30
CA ILE A 55 4.54 2.15 -0.88
C ILE A 55 3.09 1.69 -1.06
N HIS A 56 2.39 1.47 0.06
CA HIS A 56 1.01 0.98 0.06
C HIS A 56 -0.01 2.05 -0.37
N GLY A 57 -1.25 1.62 -0.58
CA GLY A 57 -2.39 2.45 -0.93
C GLY A 57 -3.32 2.84 0.21
N TYR A 58 -4.55 3.22 -0.14
CA TYR A 58 -5.61 3.59 0.79
C TYR A 58 -6.25 2.35 1.41
N ALA A 59 -6.65 2.47 2.68
CA ALA A 59 -7.16 1.36 3.51
C ALA A 59 -6.17 0.19 3.72
N GLU A 60 -4.90 0.38 3.36
CA GLU A 60 -3.80 -0.55 3.60
C GLU A 60 -2.87 -0.04 4.71
N ASN A 61 -1.75 -0.73 4.91
CA ASN A 61 -0.56 -0.27 5.62
C ASN A 61 0.62 -1.21 5.23
N SER A 62 1.78 -1.08 5.88
CA SER A 62 2.94 -1.91 5.57
C SER A 62 2.75 -3.43 5.70
N ASP A 63 1.73 -3.93 6.43
CA ASP A 63 1.43 -5.37 6.51
C ASP A 63 0.91 -5.95 5.18
N SER A 64 0.29 -5.12 4.32
CA SER A 64 -0.21 -5.54 2.98
C SER A 64 0.89 -6.15 2.10
N TRP A 65 2.14 -5.74 2.31
CA TRP A 65 3.29 -6.18 1.52
C TRP A 65 3.86 -7.52 1.92
N ALA A 66 3.36 -8.17 2.97
CA ALA A 66 3.98 -9.38 3.51
C ALA A 66 4.23 -10.51 2.50
N PRO A 67 3.34 -10.82 1.53
CA PRO A 67 3.64 -11.79 0.49
C PRO A 67 4.85 -11.40 -0.37
N LEU A 68 4.95 -10.13 -0.76
CA LEU A 68 6.03 -9.64 -1.61
C LEU A 68 7.35 -9.50 -0.83
N VAL A 69 7.27 -9.10 0.44
CA VAL A 69 8.42 -9.03 1.36
C VAL A 69 9.07 -10.40 1.52
N ALA A 70 8.27 -11.46 1.71
CA ALA A 70 8.77 -12.83 1.86
C ALA A 70 9.57 -13.31 0.64
N ASP A 71 9.25 -12.81 -0.56
CA ASP A 71 9.98 -13.15 -1.78
C ASP A 71 11.21 -12.25 -1.97
N LEU A 72 11.04 -10.92 -1.90
CA LEU A 72 12.10 -9.95 -2.15
C LEU A 72 13.23 -9.99 -1.12
N MET A 73 12.96 -10.33 0.14
CA MET A 73 14.00 -10.39 1.17
C MET A 73 15.05 -11.50 0.95
N LYS A 74 14.86 -12.38 -0.04
CA LYS A 74 15.86 -13.38 -0.41
C LYS A 74 17.16 -12.73 -0.92
N ASP A 75 17.06 -11.56 -1.54
CA ASP A 75 18.17 -10.87 -2.21
C ASP A 75 18.07 -9.34 -2.21
N HIS A 76 17.03 -8.77 -1.59
CA HIS A 76 16.85 -7.32 -1.43
C HIS A 76 16.75 -6.90 0.03
N THR A 77 17.14 -5.64 0.27
CA THR A 77 16.74 -4.91 1.47
C THR A 77 15.38 -4.28 1.21
N VAL A 78 14.35 -4.72 1.92
CA VAL A 78 12.97 -4.26 1.70
C VAL A 78 12.59 -3.25 2.78
N VAL A 79 12.07 -2.10 2.36
CA VAL A 79 11.63 -0.99 3.23
C VAL A 79 10.13 -0.77 3.01
N VAL A 80 9.35 -0.88 4.08
CA VAL A 80 7.88 -0.73 4.05
C VAL A 80 7.45 0.36 5.04
N PRO A 81 7.34 1.62 4.60
CA PRO A 81 6.78 2.69 5.42
C PRO A 81 5.25 2.61 5.46
N ASP A 82 4.67 3.07 6.57
CA ASP A 82 3.27 3.49 6.61
C ASP A 82 3.21 4.95 6.15
N LEU A 83 2.40 5.26 5.13
CA LEU A 83 2.19 6.64 4.69
C LEU A 83 1.61 7.48 5.84
N ARG A 84 1.91 8.79 5.84
CA ARG A 84 1.27 9.74 6.78
C ARG A 84 -0.24 9.58 6.73
N GLY A 85 -0.90 9.70 7.88
CA GLY A 85 -2.34 9.49 8.00
C GLY A 85 -2.77 8.02 8.12
N ILE A 86 -1.89 7.07 7.79
CA ILE A 86 -2.25 5.64 7.69
C ILE A 86 -1.40 4.80 8.66
N GLY A 87 -1.95 3.69 9.11
CA GLY A 87 -1.26 2.73 9.97
C GLY A 87 -0.73 3.37 11.25
N LYS A 88 0.53 3.06 11.56
CA LYS A 88 1.25 3.51 12.77
C LYS A 88 1.95 4.86 12.59
N SER A 89 1.93 5.43 11.39
CA SER A 89 2.39 6.81 11.16
C SER A 89 1.44 7.83 11.78
N SER A 90 1.96 9.01 12.10
CA SER A 90 1.14 10.10 12.62
C SER A 90 0.13 10.57 11.60
N LYS A 91 -0.92 11.24 12.10
CA LYS A 91 -2.05 11.76 11.31
C LYS A 91 -2.05 13.28 11.42
N PRO A 92 -1.09 13.98 10.77
CA PRO A 92 -1.03 15.44 10.82
C PRO A 92 -2.28 16.05 10.19
N THR A 93 -2.59 17.30 10.51
CA THR A 93 -3.76 18.00 9.98
C THR A 93 -3.67 18.31 8.49
N GLY A 94 -2.49 18.20 7.89
CA GLY A 94 -2.27 18.50 6.47
C GLY A 94 -0.99 17.89 5.89
N GLY A 95 -0.62 18.35 4.70
CA GLY A 95 0.54 17.86 3.96
C GLY A 95 0.32 16.51 3.28
N TYR A 96 -0.92 16.20 2.89
CA TYR A 96 -1.28 14.98 2.14
C TYR A 96 -1.12 15.14 0.62
N ASP A 97 -0.56 16.27 0.18
CA ASP A 97 -0.12 16.40 -1.21
C ASP A 97 1.06 15.47 -1.47
N LYS A 98 1.15 14.98 -2.71
CA LYS A 98 2.07 13.88 -3.04
C LYS A 98 3.54 14.28 -3.02
N LYS A 99 3.86 15.58 -3.13
CA LYS A 99 5.24 16.05 -2.99
C LYS A 99 5.68 16.00 -1.53
N THR A 100 4.81 16.37 -0.61
CA THR A 100 5.06 16.25 0.83
C THR A 100 5.25 14.78 1.22
N GLU A 101 4.36 13.89 0.79
CA GLU A 101 4.50 12.44 1.05
C GLU A 101 5.77 11.85 0.40
N ALA A 102 6.16 12.31 -0.79
CA ALA A 102 7.42 11.90 -1.41
C ALA A 102 8.66 12.29 -0.58
N LYS A 103 8.65 13.46 0.06
CA LYS A 103 9.74 13.87 0.96
C LYS A 103 9.77 13.03 2.24
N ASP A 104 8.63 12.58 2.74
CA ASP A 104 8.58 11.62 3.85
C ASP A 104 9.31 10.32 3.48
N ILE A 105 9.02 9.77 2.29
CA ILE A 105 9.68 8.58 1.79
C ILE A 105 11.20 8.82 1.67
N ARG A 106 11.61 9.98 1.13
CA ARG A 106 13.03 10.36 1.07
C ARG A 106 13.68 10.41 2.45
N ALA A 107 12.99 10.97 3.43
CA ALA A 107 13.46 11.06 4.81
C ALA A 107 13.62 9.66 5.42
N VAL A 108 12.67 8.76 5.21
CA VAL A 108 12.75 7.35 5.63
C VAL A 108 13.98 6.67 5.03
N VAL A 109 14.14 6.73 3.70
CA VAL A 109 15.26 6.10 2.99
C VAL A 109 16.61 6.63 3.50
N THR A 110 16.72 7.95 3.65
CA THR A 110 17.95 8.61 4.14
C THR A 110 18.24 8.24 5.60
N ALA A 111 17.22 8.24 6.46
CA ALA A 111 17.36 7.90 7.87
C ALA A 111 17.73 6.43 8.11
N LEU A 112 17.50 5.56 7.13
CA LEU A 112 17.95 4.16 7.13
C LEU A 112 19.36 3.99 6.56
N GLY A 113 20.00 5.06 6.10
CA GLY A 113 21.36 5.05 5.53
C GLY A 113 21.41 4.66 4.05
N PHE A 114 20.28 4.67 3.35
CA PHE A 114 20.22 4.35 1.92
C PHE A 114 20.17 5.62 1.06
N ASP A 115 20.70 5.52 -0.17
CA ASP A 115 20.66 6.61 -1.14
C ASP A 115 19.73 6.31 -2.32
N ARG A 116 19.99 5.22 -3.05
CA ARG A 116 19.23 4.82 -4.23
C ARG A 116 18.30 3.65 -3.93
N THR A 117 17.13 3.64 -4.55
CA THR A 117 16.08 2.64 -4.32
C THR A 117 15.36 2.28 -5.60
N SER A 118 14.99 1.01 -5.75
CA SER A 118 13.82 0.67 -6.58
C SER A 118 12.54 0.94 -5.79
N VAL A 119 11.45 1.30 -6.47
CA VAL A 119 10.18 1.64 -5.83
C VAL A 119 9.08 0.77 -6.43
N VAL A 120 8.31 0.14 -5.56
CA VAL A 120 7.07 -0.55 -5.93
C VAL A 120 5.94 0.17 -5.22
N ALA A 121 4.86 0.46 -5.93
CA ALA A 121 3.76 1.20 -5.37
C ALA A 121 2.41 0.64 -5.81
N HIS A 122 1.42 0.80 -4.94
CA HIS A 122 0.05 0.35 -5.14
C HIS A 122 -0.94 1.48 -4.81
N ASP A 123 -2.02 1.57 -5.58
CA ASP A 123 -3.12 2.51 -5.36
C ASP A 123 -2.64 3.98 -5.19
N ILE A 124 -3.00 4.72 -4.13
CA ILE A 124 -2.52 6.10 -3.90
C ILE A 124 -1.00 6.17 -3.75
N GLY A 125 -0.36 5.05 -3.38
CA GLY A 125 1.08 4.92 -3.35
C GLY A 125 1.71 5.19 -4.71
N ASN A 126 1.03 4.90 -5.82
CA ASN A 126 1.50 5.24 -7.18
C ASN A 126 1.69 6.75 -7.35
N MET A 127 0.78 7.54 -6.78
CA MET A 127 0.84 9.00 -6.86
C MET A 127 2.00 9.55 -6.02
N VAL A 128 2.29 8.94 -4.87
CA VAL A 128 3.45 9.26 -4.03
C VAL A 128 4.75 8.87 -4.72
N ALA A 129 4.81 7.65 -5.28
CA ALA A 129 5.97 7.14 -6.00
C ALA A 129 6.28 7.96 -7.25
N TYR A 130 5.25 8.41 -7.98
CA TYR A 130 5.42 9.33 -9.10
C TYR A 130 6.10 10.63 -8.64
N ALA A 131 5.58 11.28 -7.60
CA ALA A 131 6.16 12.50 -7.07
C ALA A 131 7.59 12.26 -6.57
N TYR A 132 7.86 11.13 -5.92
CA TYR A 132 9.19 10.75 -5.45
C TYR A 132 10.18 10.56 -6.61
N ALA A 133 9.82 9.78 -7.63
CA ALA A 133 10.67 9.58 -8.81
C ALA A 133 10.90 10.87 -9.61
N ALA A 134 9.88 11.73 -9.72
CA ALA A 134 9.99 13.01 -10.41
C ALA A 134 10.86 14.02 -9.65
N MET A 135 10.81 14.03 -8.31
CA MET A 135 11.59 14.94 -7.48
C MET A 135 13.03 14.47 -7.27
N TYR A 136 13.27 13.15 -7.31
CA TYR A 136 14.56 12.53 -7.05
C TYR A 136 14.94 11.53 -8.15
N PRO A 137 15.05 11.96 -9.42
CA PRO A 137 15.27 11.06 -10.54
C PRO A 137 16.62 10.33 -10.50
N ASP A 138 17.60 10.88 -9.79
CA ASP A 138 18.91 10.25 -9.56
C ASP A 138 18.89 9.22 -8.41
N LYS A 139 17.80 9.17 -7.63
CA LYS A 139 17.63 8.29 -6.47
C LYS A 139 16.71 7.10 -6.72
N VAL A 140 15.93 7.11 -7.81
CA VAL A 140 15.03 6.03 -8.17
C VAL A 140 15.60 5.24 -9.35
N ASP A 141 15.99 3.99 -9.11
CA ASP A 141 16.58 3.13 -10.16
C ASP A 141 15.51 2.55 -11.08
N ARG A 142 14.39 2.13 -10.49
CA ARG A 142 13.24 1.51 -11.16
C ARG A 142 11.98 1.85 -10.40
N TRP A 143 10.87 1.96 -11.11
CA TRP A 143 9.55 2.16 -10.53
C TRP A 143 8.55 1.16 -11.12
N VAL A 144 7.87 0.43 -10.25
CA VAL A 144 6.76 -0.48 -10.56
C VAL A 144 5.45 0.14 -10.08
N VAL A 145 4.47 0.21 -10.97
CA VAL A 145 3.14 0.79 -10.75
C VAL A 145 2.11 -0.34 -10.70
N MET A 146 1.28 -0.39 -9.66
CA MET A 146 0.26 -1.45 -9.49
C MET A 146 -1.14 -0.87 -9.36
N ASP A 147 -2.06 -1.40 -10.16
CA ASP A 147 -3.53 -1.26 -10.08
C ASP A 147 -4.13 0.12 -10.39
N ALA A 148 -3.74 1.20 -9.70
CA ALA A 148 -4.41 2.50 -9.86
C ALA A 148 -3.76 3.44 -10.88
N PRO A 149 -4.56 4.25 -11.61
CA PRO A 149 -4.05 5.26 -12.53
C PRO A 149 -3.38 6.44 -11.81
N ILE A 150 -2.51 7.14 -12.52
CA ILE A 150 -1.82 8.34 -12.01
C ILE A 150 -2.59 9.59 -12.47
N PRO A 151 -2.94 10.53 -11.58
CA PRO A 151 -3.62 11.76 -11.95
C PRO A 151 -2.90 12.53 -13.05
N GLY A 152 -3.64 12.96 -14.06
CA GLY A 152 -3.11 13.71 -15.21
C GLY A 152 -2.58 12.85 -16.36
N ILE A 153 -2.58 11.51 -16.23
CA ILE A 153 -2.34 10.60 -17.36
C ILE A 153 -3.69 10.12 -17.90
N GLU A 154 -3.94 10.34 -19.18
CA GLU A 154 -5.16 9.84 -19.83
C GLU A 154 -5.25 8.30 -19.72
N PRO A 155 -6.43 7.72 -19.44
CA PRO A 155 -7.75 8.35 -19.42
C PRO A 155 -8.27 8.71 -18.00
N TRP A 156 -7.46 9.33 -17.13
CA TRP A 156 -7.79 9.67 -15.73
C TRP A 156 -9.22 10.19 -15.51
N ASN A 157 -9.61 11.23 -16.26
CA ASN A 157 -10.93 11.85 -16.10
C ASN A 157 -12.08 10.89 -16.45
N THR A 158 -11.85 9.96 -17.38
CA THR A 158 -12.85 8.94 -17.73
C THR A 158 -12.95 7.87 -16.66
N ILE A 159 -11.81 7.49 -16.05
CA ILE A 159 -11.79 6.49 -14.97
C ILE A 159 -12.57 6.99 -13.75
N LEU A 160 -12.37 8.23 -13.34
CA LEU A 160 -13.09 8.80 -12.18
C LEU A 160 -14.61 8.93 -12.37
N LEU A 161 -15.08 8.96 -13.62
CA LEU A 161 -16.50 8.97 -13.95
C LEU A 161 -17.13 7.57 -13.95
N ASN A 162 -16.34 6.51 -13.85
CA ASN A 162 -16.85 5.14 -13.80
C ASN A 162 -17.55 4.88 -12.45
N PRO A 163 -18.86 4.54 -12.43
CA PRO A 163 -19.57 4.25 -11.18
C PRO A 163 -18.99 3.07 -10.40
N GLY A 164 -18.25 2.17 -11.05
CA GLY A 164 -17.57 1.04 -10.41
C GLY A 164 -16.45 1.45 -9.44
N VAL A 165 -15.90 2.65 -9.57
CA VAL A 165 -14.86 3.20 -8.67
C VAL A 165 -15.43 4.28 -7.74
N TRP A 166 -16.72 4.19 -7.39
CA TRP A 166 -17.41 5.16 -6.52
C TRP A 166 -16.64 5.52 -5.24
N HIS A 167 -15.87 4.58 -4.69
CA HIS A 167 -15.08 4.76 -3.48
C HIS A 167 -13.97 5.82 -3.61
N PHE A 168 -13.44 6.08 -4.82
CA PHE A 168 -12.50 7.17 -5.06
C PHE A 168 -13.10 8.55 -4.73
N ASN A 169 -14.41 8.70 -4.98
CA ASN A 169 -15.14 9.94 -4.73
C ASN A 169 -15.87 9.93 -3.37
N PHE A 170 -15.79 8.84 -2.60
CA PHE A 170 -16.48 8.70 -1.32
C PHE A 170 -15.58 9.12 -0.16
N HIS A 171 -15.40 10.42 -0.01
CA HIS A 171 -14.62 11.02 1.08
C HIS A 171 -15.19 12.39 1.49
N GLY A 172 -14.68 12.95 2.59
CA GLY A 172 -15.09 14.28 3.07
C GLY A 172 -16.32 14.28 3.99
N PRO A 173 -16.86 15.47 4.32
CA PRO A 173 -17.82 15.64 5.41
C PRO A 173 -19.12 14.84 5.24
N ASP A 174 -19.58 14.66 3.99
CA ASP A 174 -20.77 13.85 3.72
C ASP A 174 -20.52 12.36 3.91
N ALA A 175 -19.36 11.84 3.48
CA ALA A 175 -18.98 10.46 3.73
C ALA A 175 -18.85 10.21 5.25
N GLU A 176 -18.20 11.13 5.97
CA GLU A 176 -18.08 11.09 7.43
C GLU A 176 -19.46 11.10 8.12
N ARG A 177 -20.36 12.00 7.72
CA ARG A 177 -21.73 12.07 8.24
C ARG A 177 -22.51 10.78 7.99
N LEU A 178 -22.28 10.12 6.85
CA LEU A 178 -22.94 8.85 6.54
C LEU A 178 -22.42 7.69 7.41
N VAL A 179 -21.16 7.70 7.83
CA VAL A 179 -20.60 6.62 8.67
C VAL A 179 -20.60 6.92 10.16
N ALA A 180 -20.92 8.16 10.57
CA ALA A 180 -20.94 8.60 11.95
C ALA A 180 -21.77 7.65 12.85
N GLY A 181 -21.14 7.14 13.90
CA GLY A 181 -21.74 6.19 14.85
C GLY A 181 -21.78 4.72 14.37
N ARG A 182 -21.20 4.41 13.20
CA ARG A 182 -21.14 3.07 12.59
C ARG A 182 -19.71 2.61 12.30
N GLU A 183 -18.72 3.19 12.97
CA GLU A 183 -17.29 2.97 12.70
C GLU A 183 -16.74 1.66 13.28
N ARG A 184 -17.46 1.05 14.25
CA ARG A 184 -17.16 -0.27 14.79
C ARG A 184 -17.94 -1.34 14.01
N ILE A 185 -17.42 -1.76 12.87
CA ILE A 185 -17.86 -2.99 12.21
C ILE A 185 -16.76 -4.04 12.39
#